data_AF-A0A537NTC3-F1
#
_entry.id   AF-A0A537NTC3-F1
#
_cell.length_a   1.000
_cell.length_b   1.000
_cell.length_c   1.000
_cell.angle_alpha   90.00
_cell.angle_beta   90.00
_cell.angle_gamma   90.00
#
_symmetry.space_group_name_H-M   'P 1'
#
loop_
_entity.id
_entity.type
_entity.pdbx_description
1 polymer ?
#
loop_
_entity_poly.entity_id
_entity_poly.type
_entity_poly.pdbx_seq_one_letter_code
_entity_poly.pdbx_strand_id
1 'polypeptide(L)'
;MSKEIAARELASLRALPKAEVHVHLEGAFDPLTLEKWSAEAGVPMPRPRERLFEFQGLADFLQFLDWACGLVNSAGRLEEMAYGFCRRLAADGTRYA
;
A
#
# COMPACT_ATOMS: atom_id res chain seq x y z
N MET A 1 15.17 -18.97 19.48
CA MET A 1 14.83 -20.13 18.62
C MET A 1 13.66 -19.88 17.66
N SER A 2 12.39 -19.92 18.07
CA SER A 2 11.25 -19.82 17.11
C SER A 2 11.21 -18.49 16.32
N LYS A 3 11.42 -17.34 16.97
CA LYS A 3 11.45 -16.02 16.29
C LYS A 3 12.62 -15.85 15.31
N GLU A 4 13.77 -16.44 15.61
CA GLU A 4 14.96 -16.36 14.73
C GLU A 4 14.80 -17.22 13.48
N ILE A 5 14.16 -18.38 13.61
CA ILE A 5 13.82 -19.23 12.47
C ILE A 5 12.87 -18.48 11.52
N ALA A 6 11.79 -17.90 12.05
CA ALA A 6 10.85 -17.11 11.25
C ALA A 6 11.50 -15.88 10.59
N ALA A 7 12.41 -15.19 11.29
CA ALA A 7 13.14 -14.06 10.74
C ALA A 7 14.06 -14.48 9.58
N ARG A 8 14.73 -15.63 9.71
CA ARG A 8 15.58 -16.19 8.65
C ARG A 8 14.75 -16.64 7.44
N GLU A 9 13.60 -17.26 7.67
CA GLU A 9 12.67 -17.66 6.62
C GLU A 9 12.15 -16.44 5.85
N LEU A 10 11.73 -15.38 6.56
CA LEU A 10 11.30 -14.13 5.93
C LEU A 10 12.41 -13.49 5.11
N ALA A 11 13.64 -13.48 5.61
CA ALA A 11 14.80 -12.98 4.87
C ALA A 11 15.05 -13.80 3.59
N SER A 12 14.92 -15.13 3.68
CA SER A 12 15.02 -16.02 2.51
C SER A 12 13.92 -15.75 1.49
N LEU A 13 12.66 -15.57 1.94
CA LEU A 13 11.54 -15.24 1.07
C LEU A 13 11.78 -13.91 0.34
N ARG A 14 12.20 -12.87 1.05
CA ARG A 14 12.54 -11.55 0.46
C ARG A 14 13.68 -11.63 -0.55
N ALA A 15 14.65 -12.52 -0.34
CA ALA A 15 15.79 -12.66 -1.25
C ALA A 15 15.44 -13.31 -2.60
N LEU A 16 14.31 -14.03 -2.70
CA LEU A 16 13.88 -14.65 -3.96
C LEU A 16 13.62 -13.58 -5.05
N PRO A 17 14.13 -13.74 -6.28
CA PRO A 17 13.75 -12.86 -7.39
C PRO A 17 12.28 -13.10 -7.74
N LYS A 18 11.46 -12.05 -7.72
CA LYS A 18 10.01 -12.11 -8.02
C LYS A 18 9.65 -11.25 -9.22
N ALA A 19 8.56 -11.63 -9.89
CA ALA A 19 7.85 -10.79 -10.84
C ALA A 19 6.45 -10.52 -10.31
N GLU A 20 6.09 -9.24 -10.20
CA GLU A 20 4.75 -8.78 -9.81
C GLU A 20 3.92 -8.65 -11.09
N VAL A 21 3.05 -9.62 -11.38
CA VAL A 21 2.30 -9.65 -12.66
C VAL A 21 0.88 -9.11 -12.56
N HIS A 22 0.41 -8.88 -11.33
CA HIS A 22 -0.91 -8.31 -11.07
C HIS A 22 -0.83 -7.40 -9.85
N VAL A 23 -0.86 -6.10 -10.09
CA VAL A 23 -0.91 -5.11 -9.02
C VAL A 23 -1.63 -3.86 -9.51
N HIS A 24 -2.43 -3.26 -8.63
CA HIS A 24 -2.98 -1.93 -8.83
C HIS A 24 -2.20 -0.98 -7.94
N LEU A 25 -1.69 0.10 -8.49
CA LEU A 25 -0.93 1.08 -7.72
C LEU A 25 -1.81 1.74 -6.65
N GLU A 26 -3.08 1.89 -6.98
CA GLU A 26 -4.19 2.33 -6.14
C GLU A 26 -4.51 1.36 -4.98
N GLY A 27 -4.02 0.12 -5.04
CA GLY A 27 -4.11 -0.83 -3.93
C GLY A 27 -2.88 -0.81 -3.03
N ALA A 28 -1.83 -0.06 -3.38
CA ALA A 28 -0.53 -0.09 -2.74
C ALA A 28 -0.33 0.96 -1.64
N PHE A 29 -1.41 1.62 -1.20
CA PHE A 29 -1.36 2.71 -0.22
C PHE A 29 -0.89 2.29 1.17
N ASP A 30 -0.24 3.22 1.86
CA ASP A 30 0.03 3.13 3.29
C ASP A 30 -1.04 3.92 4.08
N PRO A 31 -1.61 3.36 5.17
CA PRO A 31 -2.64 4.04 5.97
C PRO A 31 -2.21 5.39 6.55
N LEU A 32 -0.93 5.56 6.94
CA LEU A 32 -0.44 6.84 7.48
C LEU A 32 -0.38 7.88 6.37
N THR A 33 0.04 7.49 5.17
CA THR A 33 0.02 8.37 3.99
C THR A 33 -1.41 8.83 3.66
N LEU A 34 -2.38 7.91 3.67
CA LEU A 34 -3.78 8.25 3.39
C LEU A 34 -4.38 9.19 4.44
N GLU A 35 -4.13 8.95 5.74
CA GLU A 35 -4.56 9.82 6.83
C GLU A 35 -3.97 11.24 6.69
N LYS A 36 -2.66 11.34 6.41
CA LYS A 36 -1.98 12.61 6.15
C LYS A 36 -2.61 13.34 4.97
N TRP A 37 -2.76 12.67 3.83
CA TRP A 37 -3.28 13.29 2.61
C TRP A 37 -4.75 13.70 2.71
N SER A 38 -5.54 12.92 3.45
CA SER A 38 -6.93 13.24 3.82
C SER A 38 -7.00 14.52 4.63
N ALA A 39 -6.18 14.66 5.67
CA ALA A 39 -6.11 15.86 6.49
C ALA A 39 -5.68 17.09 5.69
N GLU A 40 -4.64 16.96 4.85
CA GLU A 40 -4.16 18.04 3.98
C GLU A 40 -5.20 18.47 2.93
N ALA A 41 -6.00 17.54 2.42
CA ALA A 41 -7.02 17.81 1.40
C ALA A 41 -8.38 18.23 2.00
N GLY A 42 -8.56 18.18 3.32
CA GLY A 42 -9.84 18.44 3.98
C GLY A 42 -10.93 17.40 3.63
N VAL A 43 -10.53 16.20 3.19
CA VAL A 43 -11.46 15.11 2.86
C VAL A 43 -11.59 14.22 4.08
N PRO A 44 -12.80 13.94 4.61
CA PRO A 44 -12.96 13.11 5.80
C PRO A 44 -12.51 11.68 5.54
N MET A 45 -11.90 11.05 6.56
CA MET A 45 -11.59 9.62 6.56
C MET A 45 -12.90 8.81 6.61
N PRO A 46 -13.02 7.70 5.84
CA PRO A 46 -14.24 6.88 5.82
C PRO A 46 -14.40 6.07 7.11
N ARG A 47 -13.31 5.86 7.85
CA ARG A 47 -13.22 5.16 9.13
C ARG A 47 -11.88 5.48 9.81
N PRO A 48 -11.70 5.21 11.12
CA PRO A 48 -10.43 5.41 11.80
C PRO A 48 -9.27 4.66 11.12
N ARG A 49 -8.06 5.23 11.14
CA ARG A 49 -6.87 4.68 10.47
C ARG A 49 -6.60 3.22 10.84
N GLU A 50 -6.82 2.87 12.10
CA GLU A 50 -6.57 1.52 12.65
C GLU A 50 -7.46 0.46 11.99
N ARG A 51 -8.60 0.87 11.44
CA ARG A 51 -9.59 -0.01 10.79
C ARG A 51 -9.76 0.33 9.31
N LEU A 52 -8.85 1.12 8.73
CA LEU A 52 -8.99 1.67 7.38
C LEU A 52 -9.12 0.57 6.30
N PHE A 53 -8.47 -0.57 6.52
CA PHE A 53 -8.48 -1.71 5.61
C PHE A 53 -9.39 -2.87 6.06
N GLU A 54 -10.33 -2.61 6.98
CA GLU A 54 -11.38 -3.57 7.32
C GLU A 54 -12.55 -3.38 6.35
N PHE A 55 -12.85 -4.39 5.51
CA PHE A 55 -13.89 -4.33 4.49
C PHE A 55 -15.01 -5.34 4.72
N GLN A 56 -16.26 -4.95 4.46
CA GLN A 56 -17.43 -5.85 4.52
C GLN A 56 -17.65 -6.66 3.23
N GLY A 57 -16.89 -6.38 2.17
CA GLY A 57 -16.98 -7.06 0.88
C GLY A 57 -16.43 -6.20 -0.26
N LEU A 58 -16.59 -6.70 -1.50
CA LEU A 58 -16.03 -6.05 -2.68
C LEU A 58 -16.56 -4.62 -2.89
N ALA A 59 -17.86 -4.39 -2.68
CA ALA A 59 -18.45 -3.06 -2.86
C ALA A 59 -17.88 -2.02 -1.87
N ASP A 60 -17.71 -2.40 -0.60
CA ASP A 60 -17.10 -1.55 0.43
C ASP A 60 -15.62 -1.26 0.10
N PHE A 61 -14.89 -2.28 -0.38
CA PHE A 61 -13.52 -2.12 -0.86
C PHE A 61 -13.40 -1.16 -2.06
N LEU A 62 -14.27 -1.29 -3.06
CA LEU A 62 -14.26 -0.40 -4.23
C LEU A 62 -14.60 1.05 -3.84
N GLN A 63 -15.55 1.25 -2.92
CA GLN A 63 -15.86 2.58 -2.40
C GLN A 63 -14.68 3.19 -1.63
N PHE A 64 -13.94 2.37 -0.89
CA PHE A 64 -12.68 2.79 -0.30
C PHE A 64 -11.63 3.18 -1.35
N LEU A 65 -11.51 2.41 -2.44
CA LEU A 65 -10.58 2.73 -3.53
C LEU A 65 -10.96 4.06 -4.20
N ASP A 66 -12.23 4.32 -4.47
CA ASP A 66 -12.69 5.61 -5.03
C ASP A 66 -12.25 6.78 -4.13
N TRP A 67 -12.41 6.63 -2.81
CA TRP A 67 -11.96 7.63 -1.84
C TRP A 67 -10.43 7.80 -1.84
N ALA A 68 -9.67 6.69 -1.78
CA ALA A 68 -8.22 6.73 -1.71
C ALA A 68 -7.59 7.30 -2.99
N CYS A 69 -8.09 6.90 -4.16
CA CYS A 69 -7.70 7.44 -5.46
C CYS A 69 -8.01 8.94 -5.57
N GLY A 70 -9.14 9.38 -5.01
CA GLY A 70 -9.49 10.81 -4.97
C GLY A 70 -8.48 11.68 -4.22
N LEU A 71 -7.66 11.11 -3.34
CA LEU A 71 -6.58 11.82 -2.66
C LEU A 71 -5.34 12.01 -3.54
N VAL A 72 -5.16 11.22 -4.60
CA VAL A 72 -4.04 11.33 -5.56
C VAL A 72 -4.35 12.42 -6.59
N ASN A 73 -4.45 13.66 -6.12
CA ASN A 73 -4.95 14.81 -6.89
C ASN A 73 -3.85 15.77 -7.37
N SER A 74 -2.58 15.35 -7.28
CA SER A 74 -1.44 16.13 -7.77
C SER A 74 -0.35 15.22 -8.33
N ALA A 75 0.48 15.76 -9.22
CA ALA A 75 1.63 15.04 -9.76
C ALA A 75 2.60 14.58 -8.64
N GLY A 76 2.79 15.41 -7.61
CA GLY A 76 3.65 15.07 -6.47
C GLY A 76 3.14 13.87 -5.68
N ARG A 77 1.82 13.76 -5.45
CA ARG A 77 1.24 12.58 -4.77
C ARG A 77 1.31 11.33 -5.63
N LEU A 78 1.14 11.47 -6.95
CA LEU A 78 1.33 10.36 -7.88
C LEU A 78 2.79 9.85 -7.87
N GLU A 79 3.76 10.77 -7.89
CA GLU A 79 5.18 10.44 -7.78
C GLU A 79 5.51 9.77 -6.44
N GLU A 80 5.06 10.34 -5.33
CA GLU A 80 5.28 9.78 -3.99
C GLU A 80 4.74 8.34 -3.89
N MET A 81 3.53 8.10 -4.41
CA MET A 81 2.92 6.77 -4.47
C MET A 81 3.71 5.80 -5.35
N ALA A 82 3.99 6.18 -6.60
CA ALA A 82 4.70 5.34 -7.56
C ALA A 82 6.10 4.96 -7.08
N TYR A 83 6.85 5.95 -6.59
CA TYR A 83 8.21 5.72 -6.11
C TYR A 83 8.23 4.93 -4.80
N GLY A 84 7.29 5.20 -3.89
CA GLY A 84 7.09 4.40 -2.67
C GLY A 84 6.82 2.93 -2.99
N PHE A 85 5.95 2.66 -3.96
CA PHE A 85 5.66 1.32 -4.44
C PHE A 85 6.90 0.62 -5.01
N CYS A 86 7.65 1.27 -5.90
CA CYS A 86 8.89 0.72 -6.47
C CYS A 86 9.92 0.37 -5.40
N ARG A 87 10.09 1.22 -4.37
CA ARG A 87 11.00 0.93 -3.24
C ARG A 87 10.56 -0.31 -2.46
N ARG A 88 9.25 -0.49 -2.26
CA ARG A 88 8.70 -1.67 -1.56
C ARG A 88 8.95 -2.94 -2.36
N LEU A 89 8.66 -2.92 -3.67
CA LEU A 89 8.94 -4.05 -4.56
C LEU A 89 10.41 -4.44 -4.56
N ALA A 90 11.30 -3.46 -4.70
CA ALA A 90 12.74 -3.70 -4.69
C ALA A 90 13.22 -4.30 -3.36
N ALA A 91 12.68 -3.83 -2.23
CA ALA A 91 13.00 -4.35 -0.89
C ALA A 91 12.47 -5.77 -0.65
N ASP A 92 11.41 -6.18 -1.35
CA ASP A 92 10.84 -7.53 -1.29
C ASP A 92 11.44 -8.49 -2.33
N GLY A 93 12.47 -8.08 -3.08
CA GLY A 93 13.14 -8.92 -4.08
C GLY A 93 12.44 -8.98 -5.44
N THR A 94 11.39 -8.19 -5.65
CA THR A 94 10.76 -8.04 -6.97
C THR A 94 11.72 -7.33 -7.92
N ARG A 95 11.91 -7.92 -9.11
CA ARG A 95 12.81 -7.43 -10.16
C ARG A 95 12.08 -6.96 -11.42
N TYR A 96 10.80 -7.31 -11.53
CA TYR A 96 9.94 -6.96 -12.65
C TYR A 96 8.51 -6.71 -12.15
N ALA A 97 7.88 -5.66 -12.63
CA ALA A 97 6.49 -5.28 -12.36
C ALA A 97 5.94 -4.50 -13.57
#